data_AF-A0A966CZH7-F1
#
_entry.id   AF-A0A966CZH7-F1
#
_cell.length_a   1.000
_cell.length_b   1.000
_cell.length_c   1.000
_cell.angle_alpha   90.00
_cell.angle_beta   90.00
_cell.angle_gamma   90.00
#
_symmetry.space_group_name_H-M   'P 1'
#
loop_
_entity.id
_entity.type
_entity.pdbx_description
1 polymer ?
#
loop_
_entity_poly.entity_id
_entity_poly.type
_entity_poly.pdbx_seq_one_letter_code
_entity_poly.pdbx_strand_id
1 'polypeptide(L)'
;MKRKFKTLFSLAITLLMSYNSFAQDNLRFKIVRGKTDTVNSRSHFIIGVAPLGAEIFINGMKVKQYSTGSFGTQMMLQEGDNPVEIKVYSGSEEMTDSFSVYYKQSSLREVRDVPFFKYPVVVTKKGAYFNSSPGGDRLGGAKMNFLAEGIKMELLGVEGNLYKVKLSDNRSAYLPSHYADLLPVGEMPAFSVSSSWSVVNSGKYDKVRIALENRQPYIIYRNPQPNQLVVEIHGTVNNSNWITQYRNLKSIDYVHLNQISSDVLQVVIGLKEKFSWGYNVDYVGNGLEISIKNTPEVLYSR
;
A
#
# COMPACT_ATOMS: atom_id res chain seq x y z
N MET A 1 -66.87 16.96 36.58
CA MET A 1 -65.45 16.87 37.04
C MET A 1 -64.90 15.42 37.00
N LYS A 2 -65.12 14.64 35.92
CA LYS A 2 -64.64 13.23 35.82
C LYS A 2 -64.14 12.83 34.41
N ARG A 3 -63.92 13.80 33.52
CA ARG A 3 -63.60 13.53 32.10
C ARG A 3 -62.23 14.05 31.64
N LYS A 4 -61.48 14.74 32.51
CA LYS A 4 -60.13 15.27 32.21
C LYS A 4 -58.97 14.45 32.81
N PHE A 5 -59.26 13.38 33.55
CA PHE A 5 -58.22 12.57 34.21
C PHE A 5 -57.77 11.35 33.40
N LYS A 6 -58.55 10.91 32.39
CA LYS A 6 -58.19 9.78 31.52
C LYS A 6 -57.23 10.14 30.38
N THR A 7 -57.10 11.42 30.04
CA THR A 7 -56.21 11.88 28.97
C THR A 7 -54.78 12.19 29.42
N LEU A 8 -54.53 12.36 30.72
CA LEU A 8 -53.15 12.47 31.23
C LEU A 8 -52.49 11.10 31.44
N PHE A 9 -53.26 10.04 31.68
CA PHE A 9 -52.69 8.70 31.88
C PHE A 9 -52.32 8.00 30.57
N SER A 10 -52.95 8.36 29.43
CA SER A 10 -52.57 7.82 28.13
C SER A 10 -51.34 8.48 27.51
N LEU A 11 -50.91 9.65 28.02
CA LEU A 11 -49.71 10.35 27.54
C LEU A 11 -48.43 9.85 28.24
N ALA A 12 -48.56 9.24 29.42
CA ALA A 12 -47.43 8.72 30.18
C ALA A 12 -47.00 7.30 29.73
N ILE A 13 -47.91 6.51 29.15
CA ILE A 13 -47.62 5.15 28.67
C ILE A 13 -46.98 5.15 27.27
N THR A 14 -47.24 6.16 26.44
CA THR A 14 -46.58 6.33 25.13
C THR A 14 -45.16 6.90 25.23
N LEU A 15 -44.78 7.49 26.37
CA LEU A 15 -43.42 8.00 26.61
C LEU A 15 -42.45 6.92 27.13
N LEU A 16 -42.95 5.72 27.45
CA LEU A 16 -42.15 4.60 28.00
C LEU A 16 -41.78 3.52 26.95
N MET A 17 -42.15 3.68 25.67
CA MET A 17 -41.82 2.72 24.60
C MET A 17 -40.86 3.23 23.52
N SER A 18 -40.24 4.40 23.71
CA SER A 18 -39.21 4.92 22.82
C SER A 18 -37.82 4.92 23.48
N TYR A 19 -37.39 3.75 23.97
CA TYR A 19 -35.97 3.40 23.92
C TYR A 19 -35.83 2.37 22.80
N ASN A 20 -35.92 2.84 21.55
CA ASN A 20 -35.26 2.10 20.48
C ASN A 20 -33.76 2.27 20.75
N SER A 21 -33.15 1.27 21.35
CA SER A 21 -31.70 1.08 21.31
C SER A 21 -31.29 0.95 19.84
N PHE A 22 -31.07 2.07 19.16
CA PHE A 22 -30.27 2.10 17.94
C PHE A 22 -28.81 2.04 18.35
N ALA A 23 -28.37 0.83 18.68
CA ALA A 23 -26.97 0.46 18.71
C ALA A 23 -26.86 -1.00 18.21
N GLN A 24 -27.48 -1.30 17.07
CA GLN A 24 -26.96 -2.37 16.22
C GLN A 24 -25.80 -1.77 15.45
N ASP A 25 -24.64 -1.73 16.11
CA ASP A 25 -23.38 -1.73 15.40
C ASP A 25 -23.35 -3.06 14.66
N ASN A 26 -23.86 -3.08 13.42
CA ASN A 26 -23.86 -4.26 12.59
C ASN A 26 -22.39 -4.52 12.26
N LEU A 27 -21.71 -5.29 13.12
CA LEU A 27 -20.33 -5.73 12.97
C LEU A 27 -20.23 -6.51 11.67
N ARG A 28 -19.97 -5.81 10.57
CA ARG A 28 -19.74 -6.42 9.27
C ARG A 28 -18.40 -7.14 9.30
N PHE A 29 -18.37 -8.32 8.69
CA PHE A 29 -17.14 -9.08 8.55
C PHE A 29 -16.06 -8.23 7.86
N LYS A 30 -14.91 -8.12 8.52
CA LYS A 30 -13.75 -7.39 7.99
C LYS A 30 -12.47 -7.89 8.63
N ILE A 31 -11.45 -8.10 7.79
CA ILE A 31 -10.07 -8.29 8.27
C ILE A 31 -9.46 -6.92 8.60
N VAL A 32 -9.04 -6.76 9.86
CA VAL A 32 -8.45 -5.53 10.41
C VAL A 32 -6.93 -5.56 10.25
N ARG A 33 -6.30 -6.73 10.49
CA ARG A 33 -4.85 -6.95 10.37
C ARG A 33 -4.59 -8.32 9.76
N GLY A 34 -3.49 -8.45 9.03
CA GLY A 34 -3.02 -9.72 8.48
C GLY A 34 -2.91 -9.72 6.96
N LYS A 35 -3.61 -8.80 6.27
CA LYS A 35 -3.43 -8.56 4.82
C LYS A 35 -2.11 -7.82 4.57
N THR A 36 -1.01 -8.54 4.66
CA THR A 36 0.34 -8.04 4.42
C THR A 36 0.99 -8.92 3.39
N ASP A 37 1.48 -8.33 2.30
CA ASP A 37 2.10 -9.08 1.20
C ASP A 37 3.35 -9.82 1.66
N THR A 38 4.41 -9.11 2.07
CA THR A 38 5.64 -9.73 2.58
C THR A 38 5.82 -9.53 4.08
N VAL A 39 6.28 -10.57 4.77
CA VAL A 39 6.78 -10.50 6.15
C VAL A 39 8.15 -11.15 6.27
N ASN A 40 8.95 -10.67 7.22
CA ASN A 40 10.29 -11.20 7.51
C ASN A 40 10.33 -12.03 8.80
N SER A 41 9.19 -12.15 9.48
CA SER A 41 9.01 -13.00 10.66
C SER A 41 8.16 -14.20 10.28
N ARG A 42 8.58 -15.37 10.76
CA ARG A 42 7.83 -16.61 10.59
C ARG A 42 6.45 -16.56 11.25
N SER A 43 6.27 -15.70 12.24
CA SER A 43 5.00 -15.52 12.95
C SER A 43 4.20 -14.38 12.36
N HIS A 44 2.96 -14.66 11.95
CA HIS A 44 2.06 -13.65 11.41
C HIS A 44 0.68 -13.69 12.06
N PHE A 45 0.11 -12.53 12.34
CA PHE A 45 -1.18 -12.42 13.03
C PHE A 45 -2.27 -11.99 12.06
N ILE A 46 -3.37 -12.73 12.09
CA ILE A 46 -4.61 -12.35 11.42
C ILE A 46 -5.59 -11.92 12.50
N ILE A 47 -6.15 -10.72 12.34
CA ILE A 47 -7.14 -10.14 13.27
C ILE A 47 -8.28 -9.60 12.43
N GLY A 48 -9.51 -9.95 12.80
CA GLY A 48 -10.70 -9.44 12.15
C GLY A 48 -11.83 -9.20 13.13
N VAL A 49 -12.94 -8.72 12.58
CA VAL A 49 -14.23 -8.57 13.26
C VAL A 49 -15.29 -9.27 12.42
N ALA A 50 -16.27 -9.87 13.08
CA ALA A 50 -17.40 -10.58 12.46
C ALA A 50 -18.68 -10.38 13.29
N PRO A 51 -19.87 -10.63 12.72
CA PRO A 51 -21.13 -10.59 13.47
C PRO A 51 -21.09 -11.48 14.71
N LEU A 52 -21.71 -11.04 15.80
CA LEU A 52 -21.71 -11.78 17.06
C LEU A 52 -22.37 -13.16 16.92
N GLY A 53 -21.69 -14.20 17.43
CA GLY A 53 -22.17 -15.58 17.34
C GLY A 53 -21.81 -16.29 16.03
N ALA A 54 -20.99 -15.67 15.18
CA ALA A 54 -20.53 -16.28 13.94
C ALA A 54 -19.50 -17.39 14.20
N GLU A 55 -19.54 -18.44 13.39
CA GLU A 55 -18.47 -19.45 13.34
C GLU A 55 -17.41 -19.03 12.34
N ILE A 56 -16.15 -19.02 12.78
CA ILE A 56 -15.04 -18.45 12.01
C ILE A 56 -13.99 -19.53 11.80
N PHE A 57 -13.56 -19.70 10.56
CA PHE A 57 -12.53 -20.64 10.17
C PHE A 57 -11.43 -19.92 9.41
N ILE A 58 -10.17 -20.18 9.76
CA ILE A 58 -8.99 -19.70 9.03
C ILE A 58 -8.21 -20.93 8.57
N ASN A 59 -8.06 -21.10 7.25
CA ASN A 59 -7.49 -22.29 6.62
C ASN A 59 -8.12 -23.60 7.15
N GLY A 60 -9.44 -23.59 7.33
CA GLY A 60 -10.19 -24.73 7.86
C GLY A 60 -10.12 -24.92 9.38
N MET A 61 -9.28 -24.17 10.10
CA MET A 61 -9.20 -24.23 11.57
C MET A 61 -10.19 -23.27 12.22
N LYS A 62 -11.03 -23.77 13.15
CA LYS A 62 -11.99 -22.94 13.89
C LYS A 62 -11.26 -21.96 14.80
N VAL A 63 -11.61 -20.67 14.72
CA VAL A 63 -11.03 -19.58 15.50
C VAL A 63 -12.08 -19.03 16.47
N LYS A 64 -11.65 -18.77 17.70
CA LYS A 64 -12.51 -18.20 18.73
C LYS A 64 -12.91 -16.76 18.38
N GLN A 65 -14.21 -16.48 18.43
CA GLN A 65 -14.74 -15.12 18.47
C GLN A 65 -14.85 -14.64 19.93
N TYR A 66 -14.44 -13.40 20.18
CA TYR A 66 -14.61 -12.74 21.47
C TYR A 66 -15.99 -12.06 21.55
N SER A 67 -16.43 -11.71 22.77
CA SER A 67 -17.70 -11.01 22.99
C SER A 67 -17.81 -9.66 22.28
N THR A 68 -16.68 -9.08 21.86
CA THR A 68 -16.59 -7.85 21.06
C THR A 68 -16.81 -8.09 19.56
N GLY A 69 -17.01 -9.34 19.13
CA GLY A 69 -17.07 -9.74 17.72
C GLY A 69 -15.69 -9.88 17.05
N SER A 70 -14.62 -9.50 17.74
CA SER A 70 -13.25 -9.67 17.25
C SER A 70 -12.84 -11.15 17.23
N PHE A 71 -11.94 -11.49 16.33
CA PHE A 71 -11.29 -12.80 16.28
C PHE A 71 -9.85 -12.62 15.82
N GLY A 72 -9.01 -13.62 16.10
CA GLY A 72 -7.67 -13.64 15.56
C GLY A 72 -6.91 -14.90 15.87
N THR A 73 -5.88 -15.16 15.07
CA THR A 73 -4.97 -16.29 15.25
C THR A 73 -3.56 -15.91 14.82
N GLN A 74 -2.59 -16.65 15.35
CA GLN A 74 -1.22 -16.62 14.90
C GLN A 74 -1.00 -17.76 13.91
N MET A 75 -0.48 -17.44 12.74
CA MET A 75 -0.03 -18.41 11.74
C MET A 75 1.48 -18.52 11.78
N MET A 76 1.97 -19.76 11.75
CA MET A 76 3.37 -20.08 11.53
C MET A 76 3.58 -20.27 10.03
N LEU A 77 4.29 -19.34 9.42
CA LEU A 77 4.53 -19.31 7.99
C LEU A 77 5.65 -20.28 7.59
N GLN A 78 5.53 -20.83 6.38
CA GLN A 78 6.60 -21.51 5.66
C GLN A 78 7.25 -20.49 4.71
N GLU A 79 8.56 -20.63 4.46
CA GLU A 79 9.23 -19.73 3.52
C GLU A 79 8.54 -19.81 2.15
N GLY A 80 8.30 -18.65 1.53
CA GLY A 80 7.48 -18.53 0.34
C GLY A 80 6.02 -18.17 0.64
N ASP A 81 5.10 -18.60 -0.23
CA ASP A 81 3.68 -18.25 -0.18
C ASP A 81 2.91 -19.02 0.89
N ASN A 82 2.08 -18.30 1.64
CA ASN A 82 1.18 -18.86 2.64
C ASN A 82 -0.24 -18.36 2.34
N PRO A 83 -1.06 -19.14 1.60
CA PRO A 83 -2.44 -18.77 1.34
C PRO A 83 -3.24 -18.76 2.64
N VAL A 84 -4.15 -17.80 2.72
CA VAL A 84 -5.06 -17.57 3.84
C VAL A 84 -6.47 -17.50 3.29
N GLU A 85 -7.32 -18.42 3.71
CA GLU A 85 -8.76 -18.41 3.48
C GLU A 85 -9.47 -18.23 4.83
N ILE A 86 -10.31 -17.20 4.95
CA ILE A 86 -11.16 -16.97 6.09
C ILE A 86 -12.61 -17.18 5.67
N LYS A 87 -13.30 -18.10 6.34
CA LYS A 87 -14.73 -18.36 6.19
C LYS A 87 -15.46 -17.98 7.47
N VAL A 88 -16.53 -17.21 7.35
CA VAL A 88 -17.38 -16.76 8.45
C VAL A 88 -18.81 -17.17 8.16
N TYR A 89 -19.39 -17.97 9.06
CA TYR A 89 -20.77 -18.41 9.01
C TYR A 89 -21.57 -17.64 10.06
N SER A 90 -22.53 -16.82 9.63
CA SER A 90 -23.40 -16.05 10.50
C SER A 90 -24.86 -16.41 10.20
N GLY A 91 -25.40 -17.37 10.95
CA GLY A 91 -26.71 -17.95 10.64
C GLY A 91 -26.66 -18.73 9.32
N SER A 92 -27.43 -18.29 8.32
CA SER A 92 -27.42 -18.87 6.96
C SER A 92 -26.46 -18.19 5.98
N GLU A 93 -25.83 -17.09 6.38
CA GLU A 93 -24.90 -16.35 5.50
C GLU A 93 -23.47 -16.88 5.66
N GLU A 94 -22.84 -17.19 4.52
CA GLU A 94 -21.40 -17.46 4.42
C GLU A 94 -20.69 -16.24 3.81
N MET A 95 -19.66 -15.76 4.51
CA MET A 95 -18.78 -14.70 4.03
C MET A 95 -17.36 -15.23 3.97
N THR A 96 -16.67 -14.98 2.85
CA THR A 96 -15.31 -15.47 2.61
C THR A 96 -14.38 -14.32 2.25
N ASP A 97 -13.17 -14.34 2.80
CA ASP A 97 -12.06 -13.44 2.42
C ASP A 97 -10.80 -14.28 2.25
N SER A 98 -10.09 -14.08 1.14
CA SER A 98 -8.90 -14.86 0.81
C SER A 98 -7.75 -13.94 0.44
N PHE A 99 -6.56 -14.23 0.96
CA PHE A 99 -5.32 -13.53 0.64
C PHE A 99 -4.10 -14.46 0.70
N SER A 100 -2.92 -13.98 0.33
CA SER A 100 -1.65 -14.68 0.53
C SER A 100 -0.70 -13.81 1.33
N VAL A 101 0.16 -14.44 2.12
CA VAL A 101 1.28 -13.81 2.84
C VAL A 101 2.57 -14.50 2.43
N TYR A 102 3.47 -13.75 1.81
CA TYR A 102 4.80 -14.21 1.44
C TYR A 102 5.76 -14.04 2.62
N TYR A 103 6.31 -15.14 3.13
CA TYR A 103 7.33 -15.09 4.17
C TYR A 103 8.71 -15.26 3.54
N LYS A 104 9.55 -14.21 3.68
CA LYS A 104 10.97 -14.27 3.34
C LYS A 104 11.75 -14.34 4.64
N GLN A 105 12.46 -15.42 4.89
CA GLN A 105 13.32 -15.49 6.06
C GLN A 105 14.39 -14.39 5.94
N SER A 106 14.47 -13.50 6.94
CA SER A 106 15.58 -12.56 7.00
C SER A 106 16.84 -13.39 7.23
N SER A 107 17.71 -13.50 6.23
CA SER A 107 19.07 -13.93 6.48
C SER A 107 19.70 -12.90 7.41
N LEU A 108 20.43 -13.37 8.43
CA LEU A 108 21.37 -12.51 9.13
C LEU A 108 22.32 -12.02 8.03
N ARG A 109 22.31 -10.72 7.72
CA ARG A 109 23.36 -10.14 6.88
C ARG A 109 24.65 -10.46 7.61
N GLU A 110 25.50 -11.28 7.02
CA GLU A 110 26.91 -11.28 7.39
C GLU A 110 27.32 -9.82 7.42
N VAL A 111 27.92 -9.38 8.53
CA VAL A 111 28.57 -8.08 8.60
C VAL A 111 29.77 -8.17 7.68
N ARG A 112 29.52 -8.05 6.37
CA ARG A 112 30.55 -7.76 5.39
C ARG A 112 31.11 -6.41 5.77
N ASP A 113 32.43 -6.24 5.68
CA ASP A 113 33.07 -4.94 5.74
C ASP A 113 32.20 -3.95 4.96
N VAL A 114 31.59 -2.99 5.67
CA VAL A 114 30.68 -2.03 5.05
C VAL A 114 31.54 -1.29 4.04
N PRO A 115 31.31 -1.47 2.72
CA PRO A 115 32.19 -0.85 1.76
C PRO A 115 32.09 0.65 1.97
N PHE A 116 33.22 1.31 2.17
CA PHE A 116 33.24 2.75 2.37
C PHE A 116 32.76 3.43 1.08
N PHE A 117 31.52 3.89 1.05
CA PHE A 117 31.01 4.64 -0.08
C PHE A 117 31.59 6.06 -0.02
N LYS A 118 32.46 6.37 -0.99
CA LYS A 118 33.25 7.59 -1.00
C LYS A 118 32.43 8.84 -1.32
N TYR A 119 31.30 8.69 -2.01
CA TYR A 119 30.52 9.82 -2.50
C TYR A 119 29.43 10.22 -1.51
N PRO A 120 29.08 11.52 -1.43
CA PRO A 120 27.99 11.97 -0.56
C PRO A 120 26.66 11.35 -0.98
N VAL A 121 25.84 11.02 0.01
CA VAL A 121 24.47 10.52 -0.20
C VAL A 121 23.50 11.54 0.39
N VAL A 122 22.38 11.73 -0.30
CA VAL A 122 21.26 12.54 0.19
C VAL A 122 20.05 11.66 0.47
N VAL A 123 19.22 12.08 1.43
CA VAL A 123 17.94 11.45 1.75
C VAL A 123 16.80 12.43 1.55
N THR A 124 15.72 12.00 0.88
CA THR A 124 14.56 12.86 0.62
C THR A 124 13.78 13.19 1.89
N LYS A 125 13.27 14.43 1.96
CA LYS A 125 12.29 14.90 2.93
C LYS A 125 10.88 14.84 2.34
N LYS A 126 9.87 15.00 3.21
CA LYS A 126 8.48 15.16 2.78
C LYS A 126 8.31 16.29 1.76
N GLY A 127 7.62 16.00 0.66
CA GLY A 127 7.34 16.96 -0.42
C GLY A 127 8.44 17.08 -1.47
N ALA A 128 9.49 16.25 -1.39
CA ALA A 128 10.53 16.19 -2.40
C ALA A 128 9.98 15.92 -3.80
N TYR A 129 10.65 16.50 -4.79
CA TYR A 129 10.36 16.28 -6.20
C TYR A 129 11.63 16.40 -7.03
N PHE A 130 11.62 15.78 -8.19
CA PHE A 130 12.64 15.93 -9.21
C PHE A 130 12.29 17.01 -10.22
N ASN A 131 13.30 17.67 -10.74
CA ASN A 131 13.29 18.48 -11.94
C ASN A 131 14.10 17.78 -13.05
N SER A 132 13.69 17.98 -14.30
CA SER A 132 14.38 17.42 -15.46
C SER A 132 15.67 18.14 -15.83
N SER A 133 15.83 19.39 -15.39
CA SER A 133 16.98 20.23 -15.70
C SER A 133 17.29 21.14 -14.51
N PRO A 134 18.48 21.76 -14.48
CA PRO A 134 18.81 22.75 -13.47
C PRO A 134 18.23 24.14 -13.79
N GLY A 135 17.68 24.31 -14.99
CA GLY A 135 17.08 25.56 -15.44
C GLY A 135 15.73 25.81 -14.78
N GLY A 136 15.37 27.10 -14.70
CA GLY A 136 14.06 27.53 -14.25
C GLY A 136 13.69 28.87 -14.85
N ASP A 137 12.39 29.14 -14.93
CA ASP A 137 11.83 30.43 -15.30
C ASP A 137 11.03 31.02 -14.12
N ARG A 138 10.14 31.98 -14.40
CA ARG A 138 9.29 32.63 -13.37
C ARG A 138 8.31 31.66 -12.68
N LEU A 139 8.10 30.47 -13.24
CA LEU A 139 7.27 29.38 -12.72
C LEU A 139 8.11 28.31 -11.98
N GLY A 140 9.44 28.46 -11.99
CA GLY A 140 10.39 27.52 -11.41
C GLY A 140 10.94 26.50 -12.41
N GLY A 141 11.55 25.43 -11.90
CA GLY A 141 12.08 24.35 -12.72
C GLY A 141 10.99 23.40 -13.23
N ALA A 142 11.27 22.74 -14.36
CA ALA A 142 10.36 21.75 -14.94
C ALA A 142 10.29 20.49 -14.05
N LYS A 143 9.26 20.42 -13.21
CA LYS A 143 9.00 19.28 -12.31
C LYS A 143 8.77 18.01 -13.12
N MET A 144 9.51 16.97 -12.77
CA MET A 144 9.48 15.65 -13.38
C MET A 144 8.59 14.68 -12.60
N ASN A 145 8.81 14.54 -11.29
CA ASN A 145 8.10 13.58 -10.46
C ASN A 145 8.12 14.00 -8.98
N PHE A 146 7.08 13.68 -8.22
CA PHE A 146 7.05 13.83 -6.77
C PHE A 146 7.48 12.53 -6.07
N LEU A 147 8.10 12.68 -4.90
CA LEU A 147 8.75 11.59 -4.19
C LEU A 147 8.25 11.47 -2.75
N ALA A 148 8.25 10.24 -2.29
CA ALA A 148 8.14 9.93 -0.87
C ALA A 148 9.41 10.33 -0.10
N GLU A 149 9.27 10.44 1.20
CA GLU A 149 10.36 10.70 2.15
C GLU A 149 11.24 9.46 2.37
N GLY A 150 12.51 9.67 2.73
CA GLY A 150 13.41 8.59 3.16
C GLY A 150 14.06 7.82 2.02
N ILE A 151 14.12 8.37 0.80
CA ILE A 151 14.77 7.75 -0.35
C ILE A 151 16.23 8.22 -0.40
N LYS A 152 17.19 7.29 -0.33
CA LYS A 152 18.63 7.57 -0.39
C LYS A 152 19.13 7.57 -1.83
N MET A 153 19.88 8.60 -2.22
CA MET A 153 20.49 8.72 -3.56
C MET A 153 21.91 9.26 -3.46
N GLU A 154 22.78 8.81 -4.36
CA GLU A 154 24.11 9.39 -4.53
C GLU A 154 24.00 10.84 -5.04
N LEU A 155 24.73 11.75 -4.40
CA LEU A 155 24.85 13.13 -4.83
C LEU A 155 26.02 13.25 -5.82
N LEU A 156 25.68 13.58 -7.06
CA LEU A 156 26.64 13.76 -8.16
C LEU A 156 27.20 15.18 -8.23
N GLY A 157 26.45 16.17 -7.74
CA GLY A 157 26.88 17.57 -7.78
C GLY A 157 25.83 18.53 -7.22
N VAL A 158 26.23 19.80 -7.11
CA VAL A 158 25.37 20.88 -6.63
C VAL A 158 25.34 21.98 -7.70
N GLU A 159 24.14 22.38 -8.11
CA GLU A 159 23.89 23.42 -9.10
C GLU A 159 22.94 24.46 -8.50
N GLY A 160 23.52 25.53 -7.94
CA GLY A 160 22.75 26.53 -7.19
C GLY A 160 22.06 25.91 -5.97
N ASN A 161 20.73 25.93 -5.95
CA ASN A 161 19.89 25.33 -4.90
C ASN A 161 19.39 23.92 -5.26
N LEU A 162 19.97 23.28 -6.28
CA LEU A 162 19.61 21.94 -6.74
C LEU A 162 20.76 20.98 -6.49
N TYR A 163 20.42 19.79 -6.00
CA TYR A 163 21.27 18.62 -5.96
C TYR A 163 21.06 17.81 -7.23
N LYS A 164 22.14 17.56 -7.97
CA LYS A 164 22.13 16.57 -9.03
C LYS A 164 22.33 15.19 -8.41
N VAL A 165 21.32 14.34 -8.50
CA VAL A 165 21.31 13.02 -7.85
C VAL A 165 21.31 11.90 -8.89
N LYS A 166 21.99 10.80 -8.58
CA LYS A 166 21.94 9.57 -9.37
C LYS A 166 20.65 8.83 -9.06
N LEU A 167 19.87 8.50 -10.09
CA LEU A 167 18.71 7.62 -9.95
C LEU A 167 19.13 6.18 -10.27
N SER A 168 19.75 6.00 -11.43
CA SER A 168 20.27 4.73 -11.93
C SER A 168 21.56 4.96 -12.73
N ASP A 169 22.22 3.91 -13.19
CA ASP A 169 23.52 3.97 -13.86
C ASP A 169 23.57 4.99 -15.00
N ASN A 170 22.50 5.07 -15.79
CA ASN A 170 22.39 5.98 -16.93
C ASN A 170 21.36 7.10 -16.72
N ARG A 171 20.94 7.38 -15.49
CA ARG A 171 19.93 8.42 -15.22
C ARG A 171 20.24 9.24 -13.99
N SER A 172 20.12 10.55 -14.14
CA SER A 172 20.20 11.53 -13.06
C SER A 172 19.00 12.47 -13.12
N ALA A 173 18.75 13.16 -12.01
CA ALA A 173 17.74 14.21 -11.92
C ALA A 173 18.22 15.33 -10.97
N TYR A 174 17.47 16.43 -10.93
CA TYR A 174 17.76 17.55 -10.05
C TYR A 174 16.73 17.60 -8.92
N LEU A 175 17.18 17.66 -7.68
CA LEU A 175 16.35 17.70 -6.49
C LEU A 175 16.61 19.01 -5.73
N PRO A 176 15.60 19.83 -5.39
CA PRO A 176 15.84 21.02 -4.59
C PRO A 176 16.45 20.69 -3.24
N SER A 177 17.58 21.31 -2.92
CA SER A 177 18.42 20.94 -1.76
C SER A 177 17.67 21.03 -0.43
N HIS A 178 16.70 21.94 -0.28
CA HIS A 178 15.89 22.07 0.92
C HIS A 178 14.91 20.90 1.15
N TYR A 179 14.65 20.07 0.15
CA TYR A 179 13.87 18.83 0.26
C TYR A 179 14.75 17.58 0.45
N ALA A 180 16.02 17.75 0.80
CA ALA A 180 16.87 16.64 1.21
C ALA A 180 17.83 17.01 2.35
N ASP A 181 18.30 15.99 3.04
CA ASP A 181 19.44 16.09 3.96
C ASP A 181 20.64 15.36 3.39
N LEU A 182 21.83 15.90 3.61
CA LEU A 182 23.09 15.19 3.41
C LEU A 182 23.26 14.16 4.53
N LEU A 183 23.60 12.94 4.15
CA LEU A 183 23.95 11.89 5.09
C LEU A 183 25.45 11.93 5.44
N PRO A 184 25.85 11.38 6.60
CA PRO A 184 27.25 11.19 6.94
C PRO A 184 28.01 10.41 5.87
N VAL A 185 29.31 10.69 5.74
CA VAL A 185 30.20 9.99 4.80
C VAL A 185 30.23 8.50 5.13
N GLY A 186 30.25 7.65 4.10
CA GLY A 186 30.25 6.19 4.23
C GLY A 186 28.86 5.54 4.10
N GLU A 187 27.79 6.35 4.04
CA GLU A 187 26.45 5.86 3.75
C GLU A 187 26.31 5.38 2.31
N MET A 188 25.55 4.30 2.11
CA MET A 188 25.30 3.72 0.79
C MET A 188 24.07 4.34 0.14
N PRO A 189 24.10 4.61 -1.18
CA PRO A 189 22.87 4.88 -1.92
C PRO A 189 21.95 3.66 -1.88
N ALA A 190 20.64 3.88 -2.07
CA ALA A 190 19.70 2.78 -2.05
C ALA A 190 19.93 1.85 -3.26
N PHE A 191 19.91 0.54 -3.00
CA PHE A 191 19.82 -0.51 -4.01
C PHE A 191 18.86 -1.60 -3.51
N SER A 192 18.07 -2.18 -4.40
CA SER A 192 17.07 -3.18 -4.04
C SER A 192 17.05 -4.33 -5.02
N VAL A 193 16.99 -5.55 -4.49
CA VAL A 193 16.43 -6.69 -5.22
C VAL A 193 14.95 -6.80 -4.88
N SER A 194 14.09 -6.76 -5.91
CA SER A 194 12.64 -6.88 -5.72
C SER A 194 12.22 -8.30 -5.31
N SER A 195 11.08 -8.45 -4.62
CA SER A 195 10.59 -9.75 -4.12
C SER A 195 9.12 -9.97 -4.50
N SER A 196 8.21 -10.25 -3.57
CA SER A 196 6.80 -10.48 -3.88
C SER A 196 6.06 -9.21 -4.30
N TRP A 197 4.96 -9.42 -5.01
CA TRP A 197 4.04 -8.37 -5.44
C TRP A 197 2.61 -8.74 -5.09
N SER A 198 1.83 -7.75 -4.67
CA SER A 198 0.37 -7.90 -4.51
C SER A 198 -0.39 -6.81 -5.25
N VAL A 199 -1.51 -7.18 -5.84
CA VAL A 199 -2.50 -6.27 -6.43
C VAL A 199 -3.85 -6.53 -5.78
N VAL A 200 -4.30 -5.59 -4.95
CA VAL A 200 -5.47 -5.76 -4.09
C VAL A 200 -6.45 -4.60 -4.22
N ASN A 201 -7.76 -4.88 -4.13
CA ASN A 201 -8.76 -3.84 -3.92
C ASN A 201 -8.85 -3.50 -2.41
N SER A 202 -8.79 -2.22 -2.09
CA SER A 202 -8.88 -1.67 -0.72
C SER A 202 -10.09 -0.72 -0.58
N GLY A 203 -11.21 -1.07 -1.21
CA GLY A 203 -12.45 -0.30 -1.20
C GLY A 203 -12.45 0.84 -2.21
N LYS A 204 -11.83 1.99 -1.87
CA LYS A 204 -11.79 3.19 -2.73
C LYS A 204 -10.61 3.19 -3.72
N TYR A 205 -9.67 2.27 -3.55
CA TYR A 205 -8.46 2.19 -4.35
C TYR A 205 -8.18 0.73 -4.71
N ASP A 206 -7.62 0.53 -5.90
CA ASP A 206 -6.81 -0.64 -6.16
C ASP A 206 -5.35 -0.30 -5.85
N LYS A 207 -4.64 -1.21 -5.20
CA LYS A 207 -3.28 -0.99 -4.72
C LYS A 207 -2.34 -2.01 -5.33
N VAL A 208 -1.27 -1.54 -5.95
CA VAL A 208 -0.11 -2.35 -6.34
C VAL A 208 0.96 -2.15 -5.30
N ARG A 209 1.45 -3.25 -4.71
CA ARG A 209 2.58 -3.21 -3.78
C ARG A 209 3.71 -4.07 -4.32
N ILE A 210 4.91 -3.48 -4.37
CA ILE A 210 6.15 -4.14 -4.77
C ILE A 210 7.06 -4.20 -3.55
N ALA A 211 7.44 -5.40 -3.11
CA ALA A 211 8.38 -5.58 -2.03
C ALA A 211 9.81 -5.24 -2.47
N LEU A 212 10.46 -4.33 -1.75
CA LEU A 212 11.83 -3.87 -2.00
C LEU A 212 12.64 -3.92 -0.70
N GLU A 213 13.95 -4.11 -0.82
CA GLU A 213 14.87 -4.15 0.35
C GLU A 213 15.06 -2.77 0.96
N ASN A 214 15.08 -1.73 0.14
CA ASN A 214 15.21 -0.32 0.51
C ASN A 214 14.20 0.53 -0.28
N ARG A 215 13.91 1.73 0.22
CA ARG A 215 13.15 2.74 -0.53
C ARG A 215 14.00 3.23 -1.70
N GLN A 216 13.40 3.34 -2.87
CA GLN A 216 14.09 3.59 -4.13
C GLN A 216 13.57 4.84 -4.83
N PRO A 217 14.42 5.57 -5.58
CA PRO A 217 13.92 6.61 -6.46
C PRO A 217 13.02 5.98 -7.52
N TYR A 218 11.88 6.62 -7.79
CA TYR A 218 10.97 6.20 -8.84
C TYR A 218 10.55 7.38 -9.71
N ILE A 219 10.10 7.06 -10.91
CA ILE A 219 9.43 7.99 -11.83
C ILE A 219 8.13 7.34 -12.25
N ILE A 220 7.01 8.06 -12.14
CA ILE A 220 5.70 7.59 -12.57
C ILE A 220 5.12 8.53 -13.61
N TYR A 221 4.60 7.98 -14.69
CA TYR A 221 3.91 8.72 -15.74
C TYR A 221 2.78 7.90 -16.35
N ARG A 222 1.87 8.59 -17.04
CA ARG A 222 0.76 7.95 -17.75
C ARG A 222 1.12 7.77 -19.21
N ASN A 223 0.92 6.57 -19.73
CA ASN A 223 0.78 6.33 -21.16
C ASN A 223 -0.72 6.38 -21.49
N PRO A 224 -1.22 7.29 -22.34
CA PRO A 224 -2.64 7.34 -22.67
C PRO A 224 -3.05 6.25 -23.67
N GLN A 225 -2.12 5.73 -24.49
CA GLN A 225 -2.40 4.75 -25.53
C GLN A 225 -1.20 3.78 -25.69
N PRO A 226 -1.27 2.55 -25.13
CA PRO A 226 -2.34 2.00 -24.28
C PRO A 226 -2.49 2.75 -22.96
N ASN A 227 -3.70 2.74 -22.39
CA ASN A 227 -4.01 3.43 -21.13
C ASN A 227 -3.39 2.73 -19.92
N GLN A 228 -2.21 3.19 -19.53
CA GLN A 228 -1.38 2.58 -18.50
C GLN A 228 -0.76 3.65 -17.58
N LEU A 229 -0.53 3.28 -16.33
CA LEU A 229 0.47 3.92 -15.49
C LEU A 229 1.77 3.12 -15.58
N VAL A 230 2.86 3.82 -15.86
CA VAL A 230 4.20 3.24 -15.93
C VAL A 230 5.01 3.81 -14.77
N VAL A 231 5.62 2.93 -13.98
CA VAL A 231 6.49 3.28 -12.86
C VAL A 231 7.87 2.69 -13.11
N GLU A 232 8.87 3.54 -13.21
CA GLU A 232 10.27 3.13 -13.29
C GLU A 232 10.86 3.22 -11.89
N ILE A 233 11.27 2.09 -11.33
CA ILE A 233 11.94 2.00 -10.03
C ILE A 233 13.44 1.89 -10.30
N HIS A 234 14.17 2.94 -9.97
CA HIS A 234 15.60 3.06 -10.22
C HIS A 234 16.41 2.44 -9.07
N GLY A 235 17.62 1.97 -9.35
CA GLY A 235 18.44 1.24 -8.38
C GLY A 235 17.85 -0.13 -8.00
N THR A 236 17.09 -0.75 -8.90
CA THR A 236 16.34 -1.99 -8.63
C THR A 236 16.56 -3.07 -9.67
N VAL A 237 16.82 -4.28 -9.19
CA VAL A 237 16.91 -5.51 -10.01
C VAL A 237 15.70 -6.40 -9.74
N ASN A 238 15.19 -6.99 -10.82
CA ASN A 238 14.09 -7.93 -10.76
C ASN A 238 14.52 -9.27 -10.14
N ASN A 239 13.84 -9.68 -9.08
CA ASN A 239 13.81 -11.07 -8.61
C ASN A 239 12.37 -11.47 -8.21
N SER A 240 11.40 -10.78 -8.82
CA SER A 240 9.98 -10.96 -8.60
C SER A 240 9.45 -12.02 -9.55
N ASN A 241 9.46 -13.28 -9.09
CA ASN A 241 8.94 -14.41 -9.84
C ASN A 241 7.46 -14.71 -9.54
N TRP A 242 6.84 -13.96 -8.61
CA TRP A 242 5.49 -14.20 -8.16
C TRP A 242 4.70 -12.90 -8.00
N ILE A 243 3.51 -12.85 -8.60
CA ILE A 243 2.58 -11.72 -8.55
C ILE A 243 1.21 -12.24 -8.09
N THR A 244 0.77 -11.82 -6.91
CA THR A 244 -0.58 -12.13 -6.42
C THR A 244 -1.56 -11.05 -6.90
N GLN A 245 -2.39 -11.37 -7.89
CA GLN A 245 -3.43 -10.46 -8.40
C GLN A 245 -4.83 -10.93 -8.01
N TYR A 246 -5.59 -10.07 -7.34
CA TYR A 246 -6.94 -10.40 -6.90
C TYR A 246 -7.93 -10.18 -8.04
N ARG A 247 -9.04 -10.92 -8.03
CA ARG A 247 -10.03 -10.86 -9.12
C ARG A 247 -11.02 -9.70 -9.00
N ASN A 248 -11.14 -9.09 -7.83
CA ASN A 248 -12.14 -8.05 -7.53
C ASN A 248 -11.62 -6.60 -7.77
N LEU A 249 -10.63 -6.42 -8.63
CA LEU A 249 -10.06 -5.11 -8.97
C LEU A 249 -11.06 -4.27 -9.76
N LYS A 250 -11.16 -2.98 -9.45
CA LYS A 250 -12.12 -2.05 -10.07
C LYS A 250 -11.48 -1.16 -11.14
N SER A 251 -10.23 -0.75 -10.96
CA SER A 251 -9.49 0.17 -11.83
C SER A 251 -8.36 -0.48 -12.60
N ILE A 252 -7.71 -1.48 -12.02
CA ILE A 252 -6.57 -2.16 -12.63
C ILE A 252 -7.07 -3.34 -13.46
N ASP A 253 -6.63 -3.41 -14.71
CA ASP A 253 -6.91 -4.52 -15.63
C ASP A 253 -5.85 -5.62 -15.46
N TYR A 254 -4.59 -5.25 -15.67
CA TYR A 254 -3.44 -6.13 -15.51
C TYR A 254 -2.23 -5.38 -14.96
N VAL A 255 -1.27 -6.14 -14.48
CA VAL A 255 0.07 -5.63 -14.16
C VAL A 255 1.12 -6.48 -14.85
N HIS A 256 2.25 -5.87 -15.18
CA HIS A 256 3.45 -6.61 -15.58
C HIS A 256 4.70 -5.82 -15.21
N LEU A 257 5.85 -6.46 -15.34
CA LEU A 257 7.14 -5.90 -15.04
C LEU A 257 8.15 -6.18 -16.14
N ASN A 258 9.08 -5.27 -16.34
CA ASN A 258 10.18 -5.40 -17.30
C ASN A 258 11.47 -4.91 -16.64
N GLN A 259 12.57 -5.65 -16.78
CA GLN A 259 13.90 -5.13 -16.46
C GLN A 259 14.41 -4.35 -17.69
N ILE A 260 14.24 -3.03 -17.69
CA ILE A 260 14.52 -2.20 -18.89
C ILE A 260 15.97 -1.68 -18.94
N SER A 261 16.72 -1.84 -17.85
CA SER A 261 18.16 -1.58 -17.77
C SER A 261 18.79 -2.46 -16.69
N SER A 262 20.11 -2.42 -16.47
CA SER A 262 20.79 -3.21 -15.43
C SER A 262 20.25 -2.95 -14.02
N ASP A 263 19.72 -1.76 -13.76
CA ASP A 263 19.29 -1.29 -12.44
C ASP A 263 17.97 -0.50 -12.49
N VAL A 264 17.13 -0.73 -13.51
CA VAL A 264 15.80 -0.11 -13.62
C VAL A 264 14.73 -1.17 -13.85
N LEU A 265 13.89 -1.34 -12.83
CA LEU A 265 12.70 -2.18 -12.87
C LEU A 265 11.49 -1.35 -13.27
N GLN A 266 10.93 -1.62 -14.43
CA GLN A 266 9.69 -1.00 -14.89
C GLN A 266 8.49 -1.82 -14.41
N VAL A 267 7.52 -1.13 -13.82
CA VAL A 267 6.20 -1.64 -13.47
C VAL A 267 5.19 -1.01 -14.42
N VAL A 268 4.37 -1.82 -15.06
CA VAL A 268 3.31 -1.34 -15.94
C VAL A 268 1.97 -1.80 -15.40
N ILE A 269 1.06 -0.84 -15.22
CA ILE A 269 -0.26 -1.04 -14.65
C ILE A 269 -1.28 -0.64 -15.72
N GLY A 270 -1.91 -1.64 -16.34
CA GLY A 270 -3.01 -1.45 -17.27
C GLY A 270 -4.27 -0.99 -16.54
N LEU A 271 -4.91 0.06 -17.05
CA LEU A 271 -6.14 0.61 -16.46
C LEU A 271 -7.37 0.18 -17.28
N LYS A 272 -8.42 -0.29 -16.59
CA LYS A 272 -9.69 -0.72 -17.21
C LYS A 272 -10.41 0.44 -17.89
N GLU A 273 -10.49 1.55 -17.18
CA GLU A 273 -11.32 2.68 -17.56
C GLU A 273 -10.53 3.72 -18.34
N LYS A 274 -11.14 4.31 -19.37
CA LYS A 274 -10.53 5.38 -20.19
C LYS A 274 -9.98 6.54 -19.37
N PHE A 275 -10.64 6.86 -18.25
CA PHE A 275 -10.27 7.95 -17.36
C PHE A 275 -9.56 7.42 -16.11
N SER A 276 -8.52 8.13 -15.67
CA SER A 276 -7.87 7.89 -14.38
C SER A 276 -8.34 8.96 -13.39
N TRP A 277 -8.74 8.53 -12.20
CA TRP A 277 -9.21 9.41 -11.11
C TRP A 277 -8.08 9.88 -10.20
N GLY A 278 -6.84 9.63 -10.61
CA GLY A 278 -5.63 9.93 -9.88
C GLY A 278 -5.06 8.72 -9.15
N TYR A 279 -3.82 8.87 -8.72
CA TYR A 279 -3.08 7.87 -7.97
C TYR A 279 -2.27 8.54 -6.87
N ASN A 280 -1.79 7.75 -5.92
CA ASN A 280 -0.78 8.14 -4.95
C ASN A 280 0.32 7.09 -4.91
N VAL A 281 1.56 7.52 -4.69
CA VAL A 281 2.70 6.61 -4.53
C VAL A 281 3.37 6.92 -3.19
N ASP A 282 3.55 5.89 -2.38
CA ASP A 282 4.22 6.00 -1.08
C ASP A 282 4.86 4.66 -0.70
N TYR A 283 5.49 4.60 0.47
CA TYR A 283 6.12 3.40 1.01
C TYR A 283 5.39 2.86 2.24
N VAL A 284 5.15 1.54 2.24
CA VAL A 284 4.77 0.78 3.44
C VAL A 284 5.96 -0.05 3.89
N GLY A 285 6.67 0.43 4.91
CA GLY A 285 8.03 -0.03 5.21
C GLY A 285 8.99 0.39 4.09
N ASN A 286 9.57 -0.59 3.41
CA ASN A 286 10.38 -0.39 2.20
C ASN A 286 9.66 -0.78 0.90
N GLY A 287 8.47 -1.40 0.99
CA GLY A 287 7.70 -1.77 -0.19
C GLY A 287 7.03 -0.55 -0.82
N LEU A 288 7.18 -0.38 -2.13
CA LEU A 288 6.55 0.68 -2.90
C LEU A 288 5.06 0.35 -3.08
N GLU A 289 4.18 1.21 -2.61
CA GLU A 289 2.72 1.11 -2.76
C GLU A 289 2.23 2.19 -3.74
N ILE A 290 1.60 1.76 -4.83
CA ILE A 290 0.91 2.62 -5.79
C ILE A 290 -0.59 2.40 -5.58
N SER A 291 -1.27 3.41 -5.06
CA SER A 291 -2.72 3.42 -4.84
C SER A 291 -3.42 4.13 -6.00
N ILE A 292 -4.19 3.40 -6.81
CA ILE A 292 -4.98 3.91 -7.93
C ILE A 292 -6.42 4.10 -7.49
N LYS A 293 -6.98 5.31 -7.67
CA LYS A 293 -8.37 5.61 -7.28
C LYS A 293 -9.37 4.87 -8.16
N ASN A 294 -10.35 4.26 -7.51
CA ASN A 294 -11.50 3.66 -8.18
C ASN A 294 -12.38 4.75 -8.81
N THR A 295 -13.03 4.43 -9.92
CA THR A 295 -14.04 5.31 -10.52
C THR A 295 -15.15 5.58 -9.49
N PRO A 296 -15.56 6.84 -9.29
CA PRO A 296 -16.64 7.20 -8.39
C PRO A 296 -17.92 6.41 -8.71
N GLU A 297 -18.57 5.88 -7.67
CA GLU A 297 -19.72 4.98 -7.83
C GLU A 297 -20.89 5.61 -8.60
N VAL A 298 -21.10 6.92 -8.46
CA VAL A 298 -22.11 7.72 -9.19
C VAL A 298 -21.98 7.62 -10.71
N LEU A 299 -20.80 7.25 -11.23
CA LEU A 299 -20.56 7.14 -12.67
C LEU A 299 -20.86 5.74 -13.23
N TYR A 300 -21.02 4.73 -12.38
CA TYR A 300 -21.43 3.38 -12.82
C TYR A 300 -22.96 3.26 -12.96
N SER A 301 -23.73 4.16 -12.36
CA SER A 301 -25.20 4.11 -12.32
C SER A 301 -25.87 4.92 -13.44
N ARG A 302 -25.21 5.07 -14.60
CA ARG A 302 -25.73 5.81 -15.75
C ARG A 302 -25.97 4.90 -16.94
#